data_AF-A0A3B8HEF8-F1
#
_entry.id   AF-A0A3B8HEF8-F1
#
_cell.length_a   1.000
_cell.length_b   1.000
_cell.length_c   1.000
_cell.angle_alpha   90.00
_cell.angle_beta   90.00
_cell.angle_gamma   90.00
#
_symmetry.space_group_name_H-M   'P 1'
#
loop_
_entity.id
_entity.type
_entity.pdbx_description
1 polymer ?
#
loop_
_entity_poly.entity_id
_entity_poly.type
_entity_poly.pdbx_seq_one_letter_code
_entity_poly.pdbx_strand_id
1 'polypeptide(L)' 'LAGRGILIRSPSSRGVAEEAPGAYKDVNAVVDSADHAGLACKVARLEPIICIKG' A
#
# COMPACT_ATOMS: atom_id res chain seq x y z
N LEU A 1 -3.12 6.56 -9.26
CA LEU A 1 -3.95 6.33 -8.05
C LEU A 1 -5.32 6.98 -8.14
N ALA A 2 -5.46 8.20 -8.66
CA ALA A 2 -6.77 8.82 -8.91
C ALA A 2 -7.71 7.94 -9.77
N GLY A 3 -7.19 7.27 -10.80
CA GLY A 3 -7.97 6.31 -11.61
C GLY A 3 -8.44 5.04 -10.87
N ARG A 4 -7.98 4.82 -9.63
CA ARG A 4 -8.44 3.76 -8.73
C ARG A 4 -9.40 4.29 -7.64
N GLY A 5 -9.83 5.55 -7.73
CA GLY A 5 -10.69 6.18 -6.73
C GLY A 5 -9.98 6.61 -5.44
N ILE A 6 -8.64 6.65 -5.43
CA ILE A 6 -7.85 6.99 -4.25
C ILE A 6 -7.40 8.45 -4.31
N LEU A 7 -7.82 9.25 -3.33
CA LEU A 7 -7.43 10.65 -3.21
C LEU A 7 -6.09 10.78 -2.47
N ILE A 8 -5.18 11.60 -2.99
CA ILE A 8 -3.88 11.87 -2.36
C ILE A 8 -3.79 13.34 -1.98
N ARG A 9 -3.36 13.61 -0.74
CA ARG A 9 -3.00 14.94 -0.26
C ARG A 9 -1.55 14.90 0.20
N SER A 10 -0.70 15.73 -0.40
CA SER A 10 0.71 15.85 0.00
C SER A 10 1.21 17.24 -0.37
N PRO A 11 2.12 17.83 0.43
CA PRO A 11 2.80 19.06 0.06
C PRO A 11 3.86 18.85 -1.04
N SER A 12 4.30 17.60 -1.28
CA SER A 12 5.40 17.27 -2.18
C SER A 12 5.02 16.23 -3.23
N SER A 13 5.00 16.65 -4.50
CA SER A 13 4.81 15.71 -5.61
C SER A 13 5.96 14.72 -5.76
N ARG A 14 7.18 15.13 -5.36
CA ARG A 14 8.36 14.26 -5.35
C ARG A 14 8.23 13.15 -4.33
N GLY A 15 7.80 13.45 -3.10
CA GLY A 15 7.60 12.44 -2.06
C GLY A 15 6.55 11.41 -2.47
N VAL A 16 5.46 11.85 -3.11
CA VAL A 16 4.46 10.94 -3.70
C VAL A 16 5.06 10.01 -4.76
N ALA A 17 6.00 10.49 -5.57
CA ALA A 17 6.66 9.67 -6.58
C ALA A 17 7.62 8.65 -5.97
N GLU A 18 8.37 9.04 -4.93
CA GLU A 18 9.28 8.16 -4.19
C GLU A 18 8.54 7.01 -3.49
N GLU A 19 7.31 7.26 -3.03
CA GLU A 19 6.43 6.27 -2.39
C GLU A 19 5.38 5.65 -3.33
N ALA A 20 5.55 5.79 -4.65
CA ALA A 20 4.61 5.20 -5.60
C ALA A 20 4.53 3.68 -5.41
N PRO A 21 3.37 3.02 -5.70
CA PRO A 21 3.22 1.58 -5.47
C PRO A 21 4.32 0.70 -6.07
N GLY A 22 4.91 1.10 -7.20
CA GLY A 22 6.02 0.38 -7.84
C GLY A 22 7.37 0.48 -7.11
N ALA A 23 7.50 1.36 -6.11
CA ALA A 23 8.69 1.44 -5.26
C ALA A 23 8.72 0.34 -4.18
N TYR A 24 7.60 -0.34 -3.96
CA TYR A 24 7.47 -1.40 -2.95
C TYR A 24 7.29 -2.78 -3.58
N LYS A 25 7.53 -3.81 -2.77
CA LYS A 25 7.18 -5.19 -3.10
C LYS A 25 5.65 -5.34 -3.19
N ASP A 26 5.19 -6.39 -3.86
CA ASP A 26 3.80 -6.82 -3.75
C ASP A 26 3.51 -7.27 -2.31
N VAL A 27 2.69 -6.49 -1.61
CA VAL A 27 2.30 -6.76 -0.23
C VAL A 27 1.52 -8.07 -0.10
N ASN A 28 0.78 -8.49 -1.12
CA ASN A 28 0.05 -9.76 -1.08
C ASN A 28 1.02 -10.93 -0.98
N ALA A 29 2.05 -10.96 -1.83
CA ALA A 29 3.08 -12.00 -1.79
C ALA A 29 3.80 -12.06 -0.44
N VAL A 30 4.06 -10.90 0.19
CA VAL A 30 4.69 -10.83 1.52
C VAL A 30 3.77 -11.43 2.59
N VAL A 31 2.50 -11.04 2.60
CA VAL A 31 1.52 -11.54 3.58
C VAL A 31 1.25 -13.03 3.37
N ASP A 32 1.13 -13.48 2.11
CA ASP A 32 0.95 -14.89 1.76
C ASP A 32 2.11 -15.76 2.25
N SER A 33 3.35 -15.28 2.11
CA SER A 33 4.52 -16.00 2.61
C SER A 33 4.51 -16.17 4.13
N ALA A 34 4.07 -15.15 4.89
CA ALA A 34 4.02 -15.23 6.35
C ALA A 34 2.89 -16.14 6.85
N ASP A 35 1.74 -16.09 6.18
CA ASP A 35 0.56 -16.91 6.45
C ASP A 35 0.86 -18.40 6.17
N HIS A 36 1.44 -18.71 5.02
CA HIS A 36 1.84 -20.09 4.67
C HIS A 36 2.94 -20.66 5.57
N ALA A 37 3.81 -19.79 6.10
CA ALA A 37 4.83 -20.20 7.07
C ALA A 37 4.28 -20.40 8.50
N GLY A 38 2.99 -20.12 8.73
CA GLY A 38 2.37 -20.22 10.06
C GLY A 38 2.87 -19.16 11.05
N LEU A 39 3.50 -18.07 10.56
CA LEU A 39 4.06 -17.01 11.39
C LEU A 39 3.02 -15.95 11.76
N ALA A 40 1.99 -15.81 10.94
CA ALA A 40 0.85 -14.93 11.15
C ALA A 40 -0.39 -15.55 10.50
N CYS A 41 -1.57 -15.05 10.85
CA CYS A 41 -2.84 -15.46 10.23
C CYS A 41 -3.47 -14.25 9.54
N LYS A 42 -3.94 -14.42 8.30
CA LYS A 42 -4.73 -13.40 7.61
C LYS A 42 -6.07 -13.20 8.30
N VAL A 43 -6.40 -11.94 8.61
CA VAL A 43 -7.67 -11.58 9.26
C VAL A 43 -8.56 -10.74 8.35
N ALA A 44 -8.00 -9.65 7.81
CA ALA A 44 -8.72 -8.74 6.93
C ALA A 44 -7.77 -8.05 5.95
N ARG A 45 -8.32 -7.57 4.83
CA ARG A 45 -7.60 -6.75 3.86
C ARG A 45 -8.29 -5.39 3.76
N LEU A 46 -7.51 -4.31 3.85
CA LEU A 46 -8.01 -2.95 3.72
C LEU A 46 -7.66 -2.38 2.34
N GLU A 47 -8.55 -1.54 1.83
CA GLU A 47 -8.32 -0.74 0.61
C GLU A 47 -8.35 0.75 0.99
N PRO A 48 -7.37 1.54 0.55
CA PRO A 48 -7.34 2.96 0.88
C PRO A 48 -8.37 3.74 0.06
N ILE A 49 -8.95 4.79 0.67
CA ILE A 49 -9.81 5.78 -0.02
C ILE A 49 -9.08 7.12 -0.11
N ILE A 50 -8.38 7.52 0.96
CA ILE A 50 -7.60 8.75 1.03
C ILE A 50 -6.22 8.45 1.62
N CYS A 51 -5.17 9.01 1.03
CA CYS A 51 -3.81 8.98 1.55
C CYS A 51 -3.30 10.41 1.78
N ILE A 52 -2.95 10.74 3.02
CA ILE A 52 -2.33 12.01 3.38
C ILE A 52 -0.85 11.74 3.67
N LYS A 53 0.05 12.39 2.94
CA LYS A 53 1.51 12.22 3.02
C LYS A 53 2.19 13.54 3.38
N GLY A 54 3.28 13.46 4.15
CA GLY A 54 4.14 14.60 4.52
C GLY A 54 5.08 15.01 3.42
#